data_AF-A0A2D6IR53-F1
#
_entry.id   AF-A0A2D6IR53-F1
#
_cell.length_a   1.000
_cell.length_b   1.000
_cell.length_c   1.000
_cell.angle_alpha   90.00
_cell.angle_beta   90.00
_cell.angle_gamma   90.00
#
_symmetry.space_group_name_H-M   'P 1'
#
loop_
_entity.id
_entity.type
_entity.pdbx_description
1 polymer ?
#
loop_
_entity_poly.entity_id
_entity_poly.type
_entity_poly.pdbx_seq_one_letter_code
_entity_poly.pdbx_strand_id
1 'polypeptide(L)'
;MWMKATEGADGTVFYIDRDSIKKEGSLIRVWELQDLKAKGPLEEKSRRVLVEYDSKNERRRVLSFSFHGESMGAGVTLKSDQTPGKWTMVAPNTTAAVVFQVASALKRPVGKTSALPPPPPPPAPSDGSTQIISEGDKELNASSSEPPGLDKNGGSGASSKSPEQPETNDK
;
A
#
# COMPACT_ATOMS: atom_id res chain seq x y z
N MET A 1 -7.17 -6.86 -20.15
CA MET A 1 -6.04 -7.40 -20.90
C MET A 1 -4.73 -6.81 -20.39
N TRP A 2 -3.85 -7.65 -19.83
CA TRP A 2 -2.54 -7.25 -19.32
C TRP A 2 -1.48 -7.14 -20.39
N MET A 3 -0.80 -6.00 -20.44
CA MET A 3 0.29 -5.74 -21.37
C MET A 3 1.52 -5.30 -20.57
N LYS A 4 2.70 -5.82 -20.92
CA LYS A 4 3.97 -5.36 -20.33
C LYS A 4 4.17 -3.89 -20.68
N ALA A 5 4.28 -3.05 -19.66
CA ALA A 5 4.56 -1.62 -19.78
C ALA A 5 6.07 -1.36 -19.76
N THR A 6 6.80 -2.00 -18.84
CA THR A 6 8.25 -1.86 -18.71
C THR A 6 8.82 -2.93 -17.78
N GLU A 7 10.14 -2.99 -17.65
CA GLU A 7 10.87 -3.83 -16.71
C GLU A 7 11.88 -2.98 -15.95
N GLY A 8 11.92 -3.12 -14.63
CA GLY A 8 12.88 -2.46 -13.77
C GLY A 8 14.26 -3.10 -13.84
N ALA A 9 15.29 -2.37 -13.41
CA ALA A 9 16.66 -2.89 -13.35
C ALA A 9 16.82 -4.07 -12.36
N ASP A 10 15.91 -4.17 -11.39
CA ASP A 10 15.77 -5.30 -10.45
C ASP A 10 15.14 -6.55 -11.10
N GLY A 11 14.71 -6.46 -12.37
CA GLY A 11 14.00 -7.51 -13.09
C GLY A 11 12.51 -7.57 -12.78
N THR A 12 11.96 -6.62 -12.02
CA THR A 12 10.52 -6.54 -11.79
C THR A 12 9.82 -6.11 -13.07
N VAL A 13 8.87 -6.91 -13.55
CA VAL A 13 8.11 -6.62 -14.76
C VAL A 13 6.81 -5.91 -14.39
N PHE A 14 6.56 -4.78 -15.01
CA PHE A 14 5.37 -3.97 -14.77
C PHE A 14 4.39 -4.15 -15.92
N TYR A 15 3.18 -4.57 -15.61
CA TYR A 15 2.08 -4.74 -16.55
C TYR A 15 0.96 -3.74 -16.24
N ILE A 16 0.23 -3.36 -17.29
CA ILE A 16 -0.95 -2.51 -17.23
C ILE A 16 -2.13 -3.29 -17.80
N ASP A 17 -3.26 -3.26 -17.11
CA ASP A 17 -4.52 -3.76 -17.65
C ASP A 17 -5.22 -2.68 -18.49
N ARG A 18 -5.05 -2.76 -19.81
CA ARG A 18 -5.59 -1.78 -20.75
C ARG A 18 -7.12 -1.71 -20.74
N ASP A 19 -7.78 -2.82 -20.44
CA ASP A 19 -9.25 -2.88 -20.45
C ASP A 19 -9.84 -2.24 -19.20
N SER A 20 -9.03 -2.09 -18.14
CA SER A 20 -9.43 -1.42 -16.91
C SER A 20 -9.26 0.10 -16.94
N ILE A 21 -8.63 0.65 -17.99
CA ILE A 21 -8.35 2.08 -18.08
C ILE A 21 -9.67 2.85 -18.15
N LYS A 22 -9.93 3.64 -17.10
CA LYS A 22 -11.05 4.57 -17.03
C LYS A 22 -10.50 5.99 -16.97
N LYS A 23 -10.97 6.85 -17.87
CA LYS A 23 -10.55 8.25 -17.91
C LYS A 23 -11.74 9.15 -17.59
N GLU A 24 -11.58 10.02 -16.61
CA GLU A 24 -12.55 11.03 -16.21
C GLU A 24 -11.87 12.40 -16.19
N GLY A 25 -12.08 13.20 -17.24
CA GLY A 25 -11.39 14.47 -17.44
C GLY A 25 -9.87 14.31 -17.53
N SER A 26 -9.15 14.77 -16.50
CA SER A 26 -7.69 14.66 -16.40
C SER A 26 -7.23 13.46 -15.56
N LEU A 27 -8.16 12.76 -14.90
CA LEU A 27 -7.87 11.60 -14.07
C LEU A 27 -7.94 10.32 -14.90
N ILE A 28 -6.95 9.45 -14.72
CA ILE A 28 -6.85 8.14 -15.37
C ILE A 28 -6.72 7.09 -14.27
N ARG A 29 -7.68 6.17 -14.18
CA ARG A 29 -7.66 5.06 -13.25
C ARG A 29 -7.34 3.77 -14.00
N VAL A 30 -6.41 2.97 -13.49
CA VAL A 30 -5.95 1.75 -14.15
C VAL A 30 -5.41 0.74 -13.14
N TRP A 31 -5.58 -0.54 -13.45
CA TRP A 31 -4.89 -1.61 -12.74
C TRP A 31 -3.47 -1.83 -13.28
N GLU A 32 -2.52 -1.87 -12.36
CA GLU A 32 -1.14 -2.26 -12.55
C GLU A 32 -0.88 -3.60 -11.88
N LEU A 33 0.07 -4.35 -12.45
CA LEU A 33 0.56 -5.58 -11.89
C LEU A 33 2.08 -5.57 -11.95
N GLN A 34 2.72 -5.74 -10.81
CA GLN A 34 4.16 -5.84 -10.67
C GLN A 34 4.48 -7.30 -10.43
N ASP A 35 5.22 -7.93 -11.33
CA ASP A 35 5.69 -9.30 -11.19
C ASP A 35 7.16 -9.24 -10.80
N LEU A 36 7.45 -9.66 -9.56
CA LEU A 36 8.77 -9.50 -8.97
C LEU A 36 9.63 -10.70 -9.36
N LYS A 37 10.86 -10.43 -9.80
CA LYS A 37 11.85 -11.48 -10.08
C LYS A 37 12.28 -12.25 -8.82
N ALA A 38 12.36 -11.55 -7.70
CA ALA A 38 12.67 -12.11 -6.39
C ALA A 38 11.51 -11.86 -5.42
N LYS A 39 11.35 -12.74 -4.43
CA LYS A 39 10.35 -12.54 -3.37
C LYS A 39 10.55 -11.19 -2.70
N GLY A 40 9.45 -10.46 -2.51
CA GLY A 40 9.43 -9.21 -1.76
C GLY A 40 9.52 -9.43 -0.25
N PRO A 41 9.45 -8.34 0.53
CA PRO A 41 9.62 -8.39 1.99
C PRO A 41 8.56 -9.22 2.74
N LEU A 42 7.39 -9.45 2.13
CA LEU A 42 6.31 -10.26 2.68
C LEU A 42 6.27 -11.64 2.01
N GLU A 43 7.36 -12.05 1.35
CA GLU A 43 7.44 -13.23 0.49
C GLU A 43 6.54 -13.19 -0.75
N GLU A 44 6.04 -12.01 -1.11
CA GLU A 44 5.20 -11.84 -2.29
C GLU A 44 6.00 -11.96 -3.58
N LYS A 45 5.42 -12.60 -4.59
CA LYS A 45 5.99 -12.68 -5.95
C LYS A 45 5.32 -11.73 -6.92
N SER A 46 4.13 -11.23 -6.60
CA SER A 46 3.48 -10.23 -7.41
C SER A 46 2.63 -9.27 -6.59
N ARG A 47 2.40 -8.09 -7.14
CA ARG A 47 1.62 -7.02 -6.53
C ARG A 47 0.64 -6.46 -7.55
N ARG A 48 -0.65 -6.48 -7.23
CA ARG A 48 -1.69 -5.88 -8.05
C ARG A 48 -2.14 -4.57 -7.40
N VAL A 49 -2.08 -3.48 -8.14
CA VAL A 49 -2.28 -2.12 -7.61
C VAL A 49 -3.27 -1.37 -8.49
N LEU A 50 -4.33 -0.82 -7.89
CA LEU A 50 -5.22 0.13 -8.56
C LEU A 50 -4.64 1.51 -8.35
N VAL A 51 -4.29 2.18 -9.44
CA VAL A 51 -3.66 3.49 -9.41
C VAL A 51 -4.57 4.48 -10.11
N GLU A 52 -4.62 5.68 -9.55
CA GLU A 52 -5.20 6.83 -10.21
C GLU A 52 -4.12 7.86 -10.49
N TYR A 53 -4.08 8.32 -11.72
CA TYR A 53 -3.14 9.27 -12.26
C TYR A 53 -3.84 10.58 -12.57
N ASP A 54 -3.21 11.68 -12.22
CA ASP A 54 -3.59 13.01 -12.65
C ASP A 54 -2.66 13.43 -13.79
N SER A 55 -3.19 13.42 -15.01
CA SER A 55 -2.46 13.77 -16.22
C SER A 55 -2.06 15.25 -16.27
N LYS A 56 -2.76 16.11 -15.54
CA LYS A 56 -2.58 17.56 -15.54
C LYS A 56 -1.47 17.99 -14.59
N ASN A 57 -1.41 17.34 -13.43
CA ASN A 57 -0.45 17.66 -12.38
C ASN A 57 0.72 16.66 -12.28
N GLU A 58 0.74 15.63 -13.12
CA GLU A 58 1.74 14.54 -13.14
C GLU A 58 1.88 13.86 -11.77
N ARG A 59 0.74 13.57 -11.15
CA ARG A 59 0.63 12.94 -9.83
C ARG A 59 -0.01 11.57 -9.94
N ARG A 60 0.29 10.71 -8.99
CA ARG A 60 -0.36 9.42 -8.80
C ARG A 60 -0.80 9.22 -7.37
N ARG A 61 -1.87 8.46 -7.18
CA ARG A 61 -2.25 7.88 -5.90
C ARG A 61 -2.61 6.41 -6.07
N VAL A 62 -2.28 5.61 -5.07
CA VAL A 62 -2.76 4.22 -5.00
C VAL A 62 -4.14 4.24 -4.38
N LEU A 63 -5.13 3.68 -5.07
CA LEU A 63 -6.49 3.52 -4.55
C LEU A 63 -6.65 2.20 -3.79
N SER A 64 -5.96 1.15 -4.25
CA SER A 64 -5.96 -0.16 -3.63
C SER A 64 -4.72 -0.93 -4.03
N PHE A 65 -4.26 -1.84 -3.19
CA PHE A 65 -3.24 -2.81 -3.54
C PHE A 65 -3.53 -4.19 -2.94
N SER A 66 -2.97 -5.22 -3.56
CA SER A 66 -2.96 -6.59 -3.06
C SER A 66 -1.63 -7.25 -3.43
N PHE A 67 -1.02 -7.93 -2.48
CA PHE A 67 0.25 -8.64 -2.62
C PHE A 67 -0.02 -10.13 -2.58
N HIS A 68 0.59 -10.86 -3.50
CA HIS A 68 0.27 -12.26 -3.76
C HIS A 68 1.52 -13.13 -3.73
N GLY A 69 1.37 -14.34 -3.21
CA GLY A 69 2.48 -15.30 -3.03
C GLY A 69 2.99 -15.91 -4.34
N GLU A 70 2.23 -15.82 -5.43
CA GLU A 70 2.65 -16.31 -6.75
C GLU A 70 2.76 -15.17 -7.77
N SER A 71 3.31 -15.49 -8.94
CA SER A 71 3.48 -14.55 -10.04
C SER A 71 2.14 -14.11 -10.61
N MET A 72 2.16 -12.97 -11.30
CA MET A 72 1.02 -12.46 -12.06
C MET A 72 -0.30 -12.26 -11.28
N GLY A 73 -0.24 -12.04 -9.96
CA GLY A 73 -1.40 -11.81 -9.09
C GLY A 73 -2.15 -13.08 -8.70
N ALA A 74 -1.48 -14.23 -8.78
CA ALA A 74 -2.04 -15.54 -8.42
C ALA A 74 -1.61 -16.00 -7.01
N GLY A 75 -2.19 -17.10 -6.55
CA GLY A 75 -1.90 -17.68 -5.25
C GLY A 75 -2.58 -16.96 -4.08
N VAL A 76 -2.05 -17.17 -2.88
CA VAL A 76 -2.60 -16.57 -1.65
C VAL A 76 -2.32 -15.08 -1.61
N THR A 77 -3.33 -14.28 -1.25
CA THR A 77 -3.14 -12.85 -0.96
C THR A 77 -2.55 -12.71 0.44
N LEU A 78 -1.33 -12.20 0.49
CA LEU A 78 -0.54 -12.02 1.71
C LEU A 78 -0.91 -10.71 2.44
N LYS A 79 -1.23 -9.68 1.67
CA LYS A 79 -1.63 -8.37 2.18
C LYS A 79 -2.50 -7.65 1.17
N SER A 80 -3.52 -6.94 1.62
CA SER A 80 -4.31 -6.07 0.76
C SER A 80 -4.83 -4.87 1.53
N ASP A 81 -5.04 -3.76 0.83
CA ASP A 81 -5.70 -2.58 1.35
C ASP A 81 -6.46 -1.88 0.22
N GLN A 82 -7.57 -1.23 0.57
CA GLN A 82 -8.44 -0.52 -0.37
C GLN A 82 -8.59 0.95 0.01
N THR A 83 -7.73 1.45 0.89
CA THR A 83 -7.76 2.83 1.35
C THR A 83 -7.01 3.70 0.36
N PRO A 84 -7.66 4.74 -0.21
CA PRO A 84 -6.97 5.67 -1.09
C PRO A 84 -5.81 6.36 -0.37
N GLY A 85 -4.60 6.15 -0.90
CA GLY A 85 -3.40 6.83 -0.44
C GLY A 85 -3.36 8.30 -0.84
N LYS A 86 -2.33 9.00 -0.32
CA LYS A 86 -2.07 10.39 -0.66
C LYS A 86 -1.58 10.52 -2.11
N TRP A 87 -1.83 11.69 -2.70
CA TRP A 87 -1.23 12.05 -3.97
C TRP A 87 0.28 12.21 -3.82
N THR A 88 1.00 11.65 -4.78
CA THR A 88 2.46 11.70 -4.87
C THR A 88 2.87 12.11 -6.27
N MET A 89 3.93 12.90 -6.40
CA MET A 89 4.48 13.24 -7.71
C MET A 89 5.03 12.00 -8.40
N VAL A 90 4.80 11.85 -9.70
CA VAL A 90 5.44 10.81 -10.48
C VAL A 90 6.87 11.27 -10.79
N ALA A 91 7.84 10.71 -10.07
CA ALA A 91 9.24 11.07 -10.26
C ALA A 91 9.71 10.70 -11.69
N PRO A 92 10.35 11.63 -12.42
CA PRO A 92 10.86 11.35 -13.76
C PRO A 92 11.95 10.28 -13.71
N ASN A 93 12.19 9.61 -14.84
CA ASN A 93 13.19 8.54 -14.98
C ASN A 93 12.97 7.35 -14.01
N THR A 94 11.73 7.13 -13.58
CA THR A 94 11.35 5.95 -12.82
C THR A 94 10.48 5.04 -13.65
N THR A 95 10.43 3.76 -13.30
CA THR A 95 9.46 2.80 -13.84
C THR A 95 8.02 3.32 -13.71
N ALA A 96 7.70 3.98 -12.59
CA ALA A 96 6.39 4.60 -12.38
C ALA A 96 6.07 5.68 -13.43
N ALA A 97 7.05 6.49 -13.84
CA ALA A 97 6.88 7.44 -14.92
C ALA A 97 6.59 6.75 -16.25
N VAL A 98 7.31 5.67 -16.58
CA VAL A 98 7.06 4.92 -17.82
C VAL A 98 5.66 4.31 -17.81
N VAL A 99 5.25 3.68 -16.70
CA VAL A 99 3.90 3.11 -16.53
C VAL A 99 2.83 4.19 -16.68
N PHE A 100 3.02 5.36 -16.06
CA PHE A 100 2.12 6.51 -16.21
C PHE A 100 2.02 7.00 -17.67
N GLN A 101 3.14 7.10 -18.38
CA GLN A 101 3.16 7.52 -19.78
C GLN A 101 2.44 6.50 -20.67
N VAL A 102 2.66 5.19 -20.44
CA VAL A 102 1.95 4.12 -21.16
C VAL A 102 0.44 4.20 -20.89
N ALA A 103 0.01 4.30 -19.63
CA ALA A 103 -1.40 4.46 -19.28
C ALA A 103 -2.01 5.71 -19.93
N SER A 104 -1.27 6.81 -19.96
CA SER A 104 -1.67 8.07 -20.59
C SER A 104 -1.68 8.02 -22.12
N ALA A 105 -0.93 7.11 -22.75
CA ALA A 105 -0.92 6.93 -24.20
C ALA A 105 -2.07 6.02 -24.66
N LEU A 106 -2.46 5.03 -23.84
CA LEU A 106 -3.54 4.06 -24.11
C LEU A 106 -4.97 4.66 -24.05
N LYS A 107 -5.13 5.96 -24.37
CA LYS A 107 -6.37 6.77 -24.35
C LYS A 107 -7.56 6.19 -25.15
N ARG A 108 -7.45 4.99 -25.74
CA ARG A 108 -8.55 4.23 -26.32
C ARG A 108 -8.38 2.73 -25.98
N PRO A 109 -9.45 1.99 -25.67
CA PRO A 109 -9.40 0.54 -25.55
C PRO A 109 -8.93 -0.05 -26.88
N VAL A 110 -7.72 -0.60 -26.90
CA VAL A 110 -7.18 -1.30 -28.08
C VAL A 110 -7.91 -2.64 -28.20
N GLY A 111 -8.61 -2.81 -29.32
CA GLY A 111 -9.32 -4.04 -29.69
C GLY A 111 -8.49 -5.30 -29.42
N LYS A 112 -9.18 -6.30 -28.86
CA LYS A 112 -8.67 -7.57 -28.34
C LYS A 112 -7.67 -8.24 -29.28
N THR A 113 -6.44 -8.47 -28.82
CA THR A 113 -5.59 -9.58 -29.30
C THR A 113 -4.63 -10.05 -28.19
N SER A 114 -4.65 -11.37 -27.99
CA SER A 114 -3.75 -12.26 -27.23
C SER A 114 -3.63 -12.03 -25.72
N ALA A 115 -4.53 -12.65 -24.93
CA ALA A 115 -4.67 -12.39 -23.51
C ALA A 115 -3.86 -13.27 -22.54
N LEU A 116 -3.14 -12.62 -21.60
CA LEU A 116 -2.82 -13.22 -20.30
C LEU A 116 -4.13 -13.29 -19.48
N PRO A 117 -4.44 -14.42 -18.82
CA PRO A 117 -5.66 -14.54 -18.02
C PRO A 117 -5.72 -13.42 -16.98
N PRO A 118 -6.89 -12.80 -16.76
CA PRO A 118 -7.03 -11.81 -15.69
C PRO A 118 -6.70 -12.49 -14.34
N PRO A 119 -5.88 -11.87 -13.48
CA PRO A 119 -5.66 -12.39 -12.16
C PRO A 119 -6.99 -12.44 -11.41
N PRO A 120 -7.13 -13.38 -10.47
CA PRO A 120 -8.33 -13.49 -9.65
C PRO A 120 -8.69 -12.12 -9.06
N PRO A 121 -10.00 -11.82 -8.91
CA PRO A 121 -10.43 -10.61 -8.25
C PRO A 121 -9.75 -10.51 -6.87
N PRO A 122 -9.34 -9.30 -6.43
CA PRO A 122 -8.77 -9.15 -5.09
C PRO A 122 -9.75 -9.73 -4.06
N PRO A 123 -9.25 -10.41 -3.00
CA PRO A 123 -10.12 -10.90 -1.95
C PRO A 123 -10.93 -9.73 -1.37
N ALA A 124 -12.20 -9.97 -1.08
CA ALA A 124 -13.03 -9.01 -0.37
C ALA A 124 -12.34 -8.64 0.95
N PRO A 125 -12.43 -7.37 1.41
CA PRO A 125 -11.92 -7.00 2.72
C PRO A 125 -12.60 -7.91 3.76
N SER A 126 -11.79 -8.69 4.48
CA SER A 126 -12.28 -9.46 5.63
C SER A 126 -12.78 -8.45 6.66
N ASP A 127 -14.09 -8.42 6.90
CA ASP A 127 -14.70 -7.67 7.99
C ASP A 127 -14.08 -8.14 9.32
N GLY A 128 -13.04 -7.44 9.76
CA GLY A 128 -12.48 -7.55 11.10
C GLY A 128 -13.42 -6.87 12.08
N SER A 129 -14.60 -7.45 12.31
CA SER A 129 -15.38 -7.14 13.51
C SER A 129 -14.61 -7.68 14.71
N THR A 130 -13.87 -6.78 15.37
CA THR A 130 -13.39 -6.98 16.74
C THR A 130 -14.61 -7.22 17.62
N GLN A 131 -14.92 -8.48 17.90
CA GLN A 131 -15.86 -8.81 18.97
C GLN A 131 -15.18 -8.49 20.30
N ILE A 132 -15.61 -7.37 20.87
CA ILE A 132 -15.52 -7.07 22.29
C ILE A 132 -16.24 -8.22 23.02
N ILE A 133 -15.48 -9.06 23.72
CA ILE A 133 -16.06 -9.97 24.70
C ILE A 133 -16.31 -9.18 25.98
N SER A 134 -17.59 -8.89 26.24
CA SER A 134 -18.09 -8.52 27.56
C SER A 134 -18.86 -9.71 28.10
N GLU A 135 -18.32 -10.37 29.13
CA GLU A 135 -19.12 -11.15 30.09
C GLU A 135 -18.63 -10.80 31.49
N GLY A 136 -19.60 -10.37 32.30
CA GLY A 136 -19.41 -9.85 33.65
C GLY A 136 -19.50 -10.89 34.76
N ASP A 137 -19.01 -10.43 35.91
CA ASP A 137 -19.52 -10.63 37.28
C ASP A 137 -19.49 -12.04 37.91
N LYS A 138 -18.57 -12.24 38.88
CA LYS A 138 -18.98 -12.50 40.28
C LYS A 138 -17.88 -12.32 41.31
N GLU A 139 -18.33 -11.80 42.44
CA GLU A 139 -17.64 -11.21 43.58
C GLU A 139 -17.43 -12.21 44.75
N LEU A 140 -16.59 -11.81 45.71
CA LEU A 140 -16.45 -12.23 47.13
C LEU A 140 -15.54 -13.42 47.51
N ASN A 141 -14.42 -13.13 48.20
CA ASN A 141 -14.31 -13.17 49.67
C ASN A 141 -12.86 -12.85 50.15
N ALA A 142 -12.74 -12.29 51.35
CA ALA A 142 -11.63 -11.58 51.95
C ALA A 142 -10.63 -12.43 52.79
N SER A 143 -9.42 -11.86 52.98
CA SER A 143 -8.83 -11.46 54.28
C SER A 143 -7.40 -11.92 54.60
N SER A 144 -6.57 -10.91 54.91
CA SER A 144 -5.41 -10.85 55.83
C SER A 144 -4.11 -11.59 55.53
N SER A 145 -3.04 -10.82 55.29
CA SER A 145 -2.02 -10.45 56.30
C SER A 145 -0.86 -9.70 55.62
N GLU A 146 -0.41 -8.59 56.21
CA GLU A 146 0.68 -7.71 55.72
C GLU A 146 1.97 -7.89 56.60
N PRO A 147 3.09 -7.16 56.39
CA PRO A 147 4.34 -7.58 55.71
C PRO A 147 5.56 -7.56 56.70
N PRO A 148 6.89 -7.48 56.36
CA PRO A 148 7.59 -6.44 55.54
C PRO A 148 8.75 -7.04 54.66
N GLY A 149 9.53 -6.34 53.84
CA GLY A 149 9.73 -4.91 53.60
C GLY A 149 10.83 -4.67 52.55
N LEU A 150 11.48 -3.51 52.68
CA LEU A 150 12.68 -2.97 52.01
C LEU A 150 12.46 -1.95 50.86
N ASP A 151 12.48 -0.68 51.27
CA ASP A 151 13.00 0.58 50.68
C ASP A 151 13.18 0.73 49.16
N LYS A 152 12.65 1.76 48.50
CA LYS A 152 12.91 3.23 48.56
C LYS A 152 14.34 3.68 48.19
N ASN A 153 14.41 4.14 46.93
CA ASN A 153 14.72 5.52 46.53
C ASN A 153 16.16 5.87 46.08
N GLY A 154 16.23 6.50 44.89
CA GLY A 154 17.12 7.64 44.62
C GLY A 154 18.12 7.47 43.47
N GLY A 155 18.07 8.37 42.48
CA GLY A 155 19.28 8.77 41.75
C GLY A 155 19.16 9.13 40.25
N SER A 156 18.64 10.33 39.96
CA SER A 156 19.20 11.39 39.08
C SER A 156 19.76 11.14 37.65
N GLY A 157 19.32 12.02 36.73
CA GLY A 157 20.09 12.59 35.61
C GLY A 157 19.81 11.95 34.23
N ALA A 158 19.66 12.65 33.10
CA ALA A 158 19.87 14.06 32.76
C ALA A 158 19.15 14.42 31.43
N SER A 159 18.90 15.71 31.25
CA SER A 159 18.34 16.40 30.08
C SER A 159 19.08 16.19 28.76
N SER A 160 18.34 16.29 27.65
CA SER A 160 18.75 16.92 26.37
C SER A 160 17.50 17.04 25.48
N LYS A 161 16.72 18.12 25.58
CA LYS A 161 16.79 19.38 24.80
C LYS A 161 16.74 19.18 23.26
N SER A 162 15.53 19.35 22.72
CA SER A 162 15.26 19.59 21.30
C SER A 162 15.89 20.92 20.82
N PRO A 163 16.38 21.01 19.57
CA PRO A 163 16.63 22.29 18.93
C PRO A 163 15.38 22.83 18.23
N GLU A 164 15.06 24.06 18.60
CA GLU A 164 14.05 24.97 18.09
C GLU A 164 14.40 25.45 16.67
N GLN A 165 13.40 25.55 15.79
CA GLN A 165 13.50 26.22 14.49
C GLN A 165 13.36 27.73 14.71
N PRO A 166 14.14 28.59 14.03
CA PRO A 166 13.75 29.98 13.85
C PRO A 166 13.11 30.19 12.47
N GLU A 167 11.84 30.60 12.48
CA GLU A 167 11.27 31.47 11.45
C GLU A 167 11.94 32.85 11.54
N THR A 168 12.16 33.53 10.41
CA THR A 168 11.85 34.97 10.26
C THR A 168 11.96 35.45 8.81
N ASN A 169 10.84 36.03 8.39
CA ASN A 169 10.53 37.06 7.40
C ASN A 169 11.63 37.90 6.69
N ASP A 170 11.24 38.25 5.45
CA ASP A 170 11.34 39.53 4.71
C ASP A 170 12.67 40.28 4.61
N LYS A 171 13.13 40.44 3.36
CA LYS A 171 13.35 41.74 2.72
C LYS A 171 13.33 41.64 1.20
#